data_AF-A0A6N9ALD0-F1
#
_entry.id   AF-A0A6N9ALD0-F1
#
_cell.length_a   1.000
_cell.length_b   1.000
_cell.length_c   1.000
_cell.angle_alpha   90.00
_cell.angle_beta   90.00
_cell.angle_gamma   90.00
#
_symmetry.space_group_name_H-M   'P 1'
#
loop_
_entity.id
_entity.type
_entity.pdbx_description
1 polymer ?
#
loop_
_entity_poly.entity_id
_entity_poly.type
_entity_poly.pdbx_seq_one_letter_code
_entity_poly.pdbx_strand_id
1 'polypeptide(L)'
;MSDLTAISDTRIREDFPTLRQEVYGHPLVYLDSAASSLKPQCVIDCLANYYTNEHSNVHRGVHYLSQRATERYETSRQRLAQFIGSPSERSIVFTRGTTEAINLVASTFGDKTIGPGDEILTTVMEHHSNLVPWQLLAQKRGARLRVSDVLPDGTLDLDAFVDRMNDRTRLVTLGHVSNSLGTLNPVEQIIEEAHTRGIAVLLDGAQGFPHLPLNMEALDCDFYCASSHKAYGPTGIGFLYARETILDQLPPWHGGGDMIEEVHRTSSTWADIPHKFEAGTPNIAGVLGMAAAIDYMDSIGLESLRVREKSLLHYAHLQVGTVPGLRIVGTSPEKVGVISFLLEGKHPYDVGYALDQTGIAVRTGHHCTMPLMEHLGIPGTVRASLGAYNTKQDIDTLVTRLKEIAAGPRSHAGPTTVDAPTCKNDIPSNEETIQSRKSAILEDMELFEDADGRREYLIELGEELPSMKTSLKTEANRIHGCLAMVWLHSTVRDGRIYFEADSDALITRGMIALLIRLTNGQPPRSILETDLVALIHDVGLPSLITARRKNGLNRMLERIHREALMAESI
;
A
#
# COMPACT_ATOMS: atom_id res chain seq x y z
N MET A 1 22.45 23.73 23.46
CA MET A 1 22.93 22.38 23.07
C MET A 1 22.67 21.46 24.24
N SER A 2 21.47 20.91 24.33
CA SER A 2 21.13 19.90 25.34
C SER A 2 21.70 18.56 24.91
N ASP A 3 22.31 17.84 25.84
CA ASP A 3 22.79 16.47 25.66
C ASP A 3 21.74 15.60 24.98
N LEU A 4 21.97 15.25 23.71
CA LEU A 4 21.29 14.16 23.03
C LEU A 4 21.85 12.86 23.62
N THR A 5 21.39 12.47 24.82
CA THR A 5 21.61 11.11 25.33
C THR A 5 21.10 10.13 24.28
N ALA A 6 22.02 9.37 23.67
CA ALA A 6 21.70 8.36 22.67
C ALA A 6 20.62 7.43 23.22
N ILE A 7 19.42 7.48 22.65
CA ILE A 7 18.31 6.64 23.05
C ILE A 7 18.68 5.21 22.68
N SER A 8 18.72 4.32 23.68
CA SER A 8 19.03 2.91 23.45
C SER A 8 17.95 2.25 22.59
N ASP A 9 18.37 1.65 21.47
CA ASP A 9 17.54 0.83 20.58
C ASP A 9 16.67 -0.16 21.34
N THR A 10 17.23 -0.78 22.38
CA THR A 10 16.57 -1.77 23.22
C THR A 10 15.34 -1.19 23.92
N ARG A 11 15.43 0.05 24.41
CA ARG A 11 14.33 0.69 25.15
C ARG A 11 13.14 1.01 24.25
N ILE A 12 13.37 1.59 23.07
CA ILE A 12 12.28 1.88 22.11
C ILE A 12 11.61 0.57 21.68
N ARG A 13 12.40 -0.48 21.40
CA ARG A 13 11.86 -1.74 20.88
C ARG A 13 10.98 -2.47 21.91
N GLU A 14 11.30 -2.37 23.20
CA GLU A 14 10.52 -2.97 24.29
C GLU A 14 9.10 -2.42 24.42
N ASP A 15 8.88 -1.17 24.01
CA ASP A 15 7.58 -0.51 24.04
C ASP A 15 6.60 -1.09 23.00
N PHE A 16 7.08 -1.84 22.00
CA PHE A 16 6.25 -2.43 20.95
C PHE A 16 6.03 -3.93 21.19
N PRO A 17 4.95 -4.34 21.89
CA PRO A 17 4.73 -5.75 22.25
C PRO A 17 4.62 -6.67 21.03
N THR A 18 4.17 -6.16 19.88
CA THR A 18 4.10 -6.92 18.62
C THR A 18 5.46 -7.46 18.19
N LEU A 19 6.59 -6.82 18.52
CA LEU A 19 7.92 -7.29 18.12
C LEU A 19 8.44 -8.49 18.92
N ARG A 20 7.71 -8.93 19.94
CA ARG A 20 8.06 -10.10 20.77
C ARG A 20 7.62 -11.44 20.16
N GLN A 21 6.88 -11.39 19.05
CA GLN A 21 6.36 -12.59 18.39
C GLN A 21 7.41 -13.26 17.51
N GLU A 22 7.24 -14.56 17.32
CA GLU A 22 7.90 -15.34 16.29
C GLU A 22 6.94 -15.58 15.12
N VAL A 23 7.48 -15.60 13.91
CA VAL A 23 6.75 -15.85 12.67
C VAL A 23 7.50 -16.97 11.95
N TYR A 24 6.84 -18.10 11.70
CA TYR A 24 7.45 -19.33 11.17
C TYR A 24 8.69 -19.81 11.96
N GLY A 25 8.69 -19.65 13.28
CA GLY A 25 9.82 -20.02 14.15
C GLY A 25 11.01 -19.06 14.08
N HIS A 26 10.85 -17.89 13.46
CA HIS A 26 11.86 -16.84 13.38
C HIS A 26 11.41 -15.58 14.15
N PRO A 27 12.33 -14.86 14.84
CA PRO A 27 12.01 -13.57 15.43
C PRO A 27 11.50 -12.56 14.39
N LEU A 28 10.42 -11.83 14.71
CA LEU A 28 9.85 -10.85 13.78
C LEU A 28 10.81 -9.68 13.50
N VAL A 29 11.11 -9.50 12.21
CA VAL A 29 11.76 -8.30 11.65
C VAL A 29 10.73 -7.53 10.84
N TYR A 30 10.09 -6.53 11.47
CA TYR A 30 9.01 -5.77 10.85
C TYR A 30 9.54 -4.55 10.08
N LEU A 31 9.53 -4.61 8.75
CA LEU A 31 10.00 -3.58 7.82
C LEU A 31 8.89 -3.12 6.86
N ASP A 32 7.64 -3.01 7.34
CA ASP A 32 6.49 -2.49 6.56
C ASP A 32 5.78 -1.30 7.25
N SER A 33 6.55 -0.47 7.95
CA SER A 33 6.05 0.69 8.70
C SER A 33 5.37 1.74 7.81
N ALA A 34 5.80 1.90 6.56
CA ALA A 34 5.16 2.84 5.61
C ALA A 34 3.77 2.37 5.14
N ALA A 35 3.40 1.10 5.34
CA ALA A 35 2.02 0.66 5.18
C ALA A 35 1.21 0.93 6.45
N SER A 36 1.73 0.48 7.59
CA SER A 36 1.16 0.73 8.92
C SER A 36 2.24 0.45 9.96
N SER A 37 2.49 1.39 10.85
CA SER A 37 3.46 1.25 11.93
C SER A 37 2.93 0.36 13.05
N LEU A 38 3.82 -0.22 13.86
CA LEU A 38 3.43 -0.92 15.10
C LEU A 38 3.05 0.08 16.21
N LYS A 39 2.42 -0.42 17.28
CA LYS A 39 1.74 0.42 18.29
C LYS A 39 2.51 0.26 19.60
N PRO A 40 2.96 1.34 20.24
CA PRO A 40 3.60 1.26 21.54
C PRO A 40 2.55 0.91 22.60
N GLN A 41 2.99 0.35 23.72
CA GLN A 41 2.12 -0.12 24.80
C GLN A 41 1.22 0.99 25.35
N CYS A 42 1.73 2.22 25.46
CA CYS A 42 0.94 3.36 25.93
C CYS A 42 -0.30 3.66 25.07
N VAL A 43 -0.23 3.44 23.76
CA VAL A 43 -1.38 3.61 22.85
C VAL A 43 -2.40 2.51 23.09
N ILE A 44 -1.94 1.27 23.25
CA ILE A 44 -2.80 0.11 23.54
C ILE A 44 -3.51 0.31 24.88
N ASP A 45 -2.77 0.72 25.90
CA ASP A 45 -3.30 0.99 27.24
C ASP A 45 -4.30 2.15 27.23
N CYS A 46 -4.03 3.21 26.45
CA CYS A 46 -4.96 4.33 26.28
C CYS A 46 -6.32 3.87 25.72
N LEU A 47 -6.30 3.03 24.68
CA LEU A 47 -7.50 2.46 24.07
C LEU A 47 -8.24 1.55 25.06
N ALA A 48 -7.52 0.63 25.71
CA ALA A 48 -8.09 -0.30 26.68
C ALA A 48 -8.71 0.45 27.87
N ASN A 49 -8.03 1.44 28.42
CA ASN A 49 -8.52 2.26 29.53
C ASN A 49 -9.77 3.06 29.15
N TYR A 50 -9.83 3.64 27.94
CA TYR A 50 -11.04 4.32 27.49
C TYR A 50 -12.25 3.39 27.51
N TYR A 51 -12.13 2.19 26.93
CA TYR A 51 -13.28 1.26 26.86
C TYR A 51 -13.64 0.62 28.20
N THR A 52 -12.67 0.43 29.09
CA THR A 52 -12.91 -0.24 30.38
C THR A 52 -13.39 0.72 31.48
N ASN A 53 -12.93 1.98 31.46
CA ASN A 53 -13.14 2.91 32.59
C ASN A 53 -13.82 4.23 32.21
N GLU A 54 -13.81 4.64 30.94
CA GLU A 54 -14.16 6.03 30.57
C GLU A 54 -15.21 6.16 29.47
N HIS A 55 -15.66 5.05 28.90
CA HIS A 55 -16.48 5.07 27.70
C HIS A 55 -17.78 5.86 27.89
N SER A 56 -17.97 6.85 27.01
CA SER A 56 -19.24 7.52 26.77
C SER A 56 -19.19 8.24 25.42
N ASN A 57 -20.34 8.70 24.94
CA ASN A 57 -20.39 9.62 23.81
C ASN A 57 -19.96 11.04 24.23
N VAL A 58 -19.55 11.86 23.27
CA VAL A 58 -19.01 13.22 23.49
C VAL A 58 -20.07 14.32 23.27
N HIS A 59 -19.74 15.54 23.70
CA HIS A 59 -20.45 16.81 23.52
C HIS A 59 -21.77 17.00 24.28
N ARG A 60 -22.77 16.13 24.08
CA ARG A 60 -24.16 16.42 24.50
C ARG A 60 -24.58 15.82 25.86
N GLY A 61 -23.73 15.03 26.51
CA GLY A 61 -24.06 14.39 27.78
C GLY A 61 -23.70 15.24 29.00
N VAL A 62 -24.65 15.36 29.94
CA VAL A 62 -24.46 16.11 31.20
C VAL A 62 -23.86 15.26 32.32
N HIS A 63 -23.71 13.96 32.11
CA HIS A 63 -23.21 13.04 33.12
C HIS A 63 -21.67 12.96 33.10
N TYR A 64 -21.08 12.56 34.23
CA TYR A 64 -19.63 12.55 34.47
C TYR A 64 -18.80 11.92 33.32
N LEU A 65 -19.16 10.71 32.88
CA LEU A 65 -18.40 10.02 31.82
C LEU A 65 -18.44 10.74 30.47
N SER A 66 -19.56 11.39 30.11
CA SER A 66 -19.65 12.13 28.85
C SER A 66 -18.83 13.42 28.90
N GLN A 67 -18.84 14.13 30.03
CA GLN A 67 -18.01 15.32 30.23
C GLN A 67 -16.51 14.97 30.14
N ARG A 68 -16.09 13.91 30.84
CA ARG A 68 -14.69 13.43 30.80
C ARG A 68 -14.28 12.98 29.40
N ALA A 69 -15.11 12.23 28.68
CA ALA A 69 -14.82 11.80 27.31
C ALA A 69 -14.69 13.01 26.37
N THR A 70 -15.55 14.02 26.54
CA THR A 70 -15.54 15.26 25.74
C THR A 70 -14.26 16.06 25.98
N GLU A 71 -13.90 16.27 27.24
CA GLU A 71 -12.67 16.98 27.62
C GLU A 71 -11.43 16.31 27.02
N ARG A 72 -11.33 14.98 27.13
CA ARG A 72 -10.21 14.23 26.53
C ARG A 72 -10.20 14.30 25.01
N TYR A 73 -11.37 14.24 24.36
CA TYR A 73 -11.48 14.32 22.91
C TYR A 73 -11.00 15.69 22.38
N GLU A 74 -11.46 16.79 22.97
CA GLU A 74 -11.05 18.13 22.55
C GLU A 74 -9.60 18.45 22.96
N THR A 75 -9.14 17.98 24.13
CA THR A 75 -7.71 18.09 24.51
C THR A 75 -6.81 17.32 23.54
N SER A 76 -7.27 16.19 23.00
CA SER A 76 -6.52 15.44 21.97
C SER A 76 -6.41 16.23 20.66
N ARG A 77 -7.44 17.01 20.31
CA ARG A 77 -7.39 17.93 19.15
C ARG A 77 -6.40 19.05 19.36
N GLN A 78 -6.43 19.70 20.54
CA GLN A 78 -5.45 20.71 20.92
C GLN A 78 -4.03 20.16 20.90
N ARG A 79 -3.85 18.93 21.39
CA ARG A 79 -2.55 18.27 21.39
C ARG A 79 -2.03 18.01 19.98
N LEU A 80 -2.88 17.55 19.07
CA LEU A 80 -2.53 17.40 17.66
C LEU A 80 -2.18 18.75 17.02
N ALA A 81 -2.98 19.79 17.27
CA ALA A 81 -2.71 21.14 16.77
C ALA A 81 -1.33 21.65 17.22
N GLN A 82 -1.00 21.50 18.50
CA GLN A 82 0.32 21.83 19.04
C GLN A 82 1.46 21.02 18.38
N PHE A 83 1.27 19.71 18.23
CA PHE A 83 2.29 18.82 17.68
C PHE A 83 2.65 19.14 16.22
N ILE A 84 1.67 19.55 15.42
CA ILE A 84 1.91 19.94 14.01
C ILE A 84 2.15 21.44 13.84
N GLY A 85 2.26 22.22 14.91
CA GLY A 85 2.38 23.68 14.86
C GLY A 85 1.24 24.36 14.11
N SER A 86 0.00 23.91 14.33
CA SER A 86 -1.20 24.56 13.83
C SER A 86 -1.54 25.78 14.71
N PRO A 87 -1.91 26.93 14.11
CA PRO A 87 -2.23 28.14 14.89
C PRO A 87 -3.50 27.98 15.77
N SER A 88 -4.33 26.98 15.50
CA SER A 88 -5.58 26.75 16.21
C SER A 88 -6.07 25.32 16.07
N GLU A 89 -6.66 24.76 17.14
CA GLU A 89 -7.34 23.47 17.08
C GLU A 89 -8.56 23.45 16.17
N ARG A 90 -9.16 24.61 15.87
CA ARG A 90 -10.33 24.71 14.97
C ARG A 90 -9.96 24.42 13.51
N SER A 91 -8.67 24.53 13.17
CA SER A 91 -8.13 24.14 11.88
C SER A 91 -8.02 22.62 11.69
N ILE A 92 -8.34 21.82 12.71
CA ILE A 92 -8.19 20.37 12.69
C ILE A 92 -9.55 19.68 12.60
N VAL A 93 -9.79 18.97 11.51
CA VAL A 93 -10.95 18.10 11.32
C VAL A 93 -10.50 16.64 11.42
N PHE A 94 -11.10 15.87 12.33
CA PHE A 94 -10.86 14.44 12.41
C PHE A 94 -11.59 13.69 11.30
N THR A 95 -10.88 12.73 10.72
CA THR A 95 -11.38 11.86 9.65
C THR A 95 -10.94 10.43 9.90
N ARG A 96 -11.39 9.48 9.10
CA ARG A 96 -10.95 8.08 9.16
C ARG A 96 -9.50 7.87 8.70
N GLY A 97 -8.90 8.87 8.05
CA GLY A 97 -7.53 8.82 7.52
C GLY A 97 -7.33 9.82 6.38
N THR A 98 -6.09 9.91 5.89
CA THR A 98 -5.65 10.77 4.77
C THR A 98 -6.59 10.69 3.58
N THR A 99 -7.00 9.47 3.19
CA THR A 99 -7.91 9.27 2.05
C THR A 99 -9.23 10.00 2.23
N GLU A 100 -9.81 9.97 3.43
CA GLU A 100 -11.09 10.61 3.70
C GLU A 100 -10.92 12.14 3.78
N ALA A 101 -9.83 12.61 4.39
CA ALA A 101 -9.46 14.03 4.39
C ALA A 101 -9.31 14.60 2.97
N ILE A 102 -8.63 13.90 2.07
CA ILE A 102 -8.49 14.33 0.66
C ILE A 102 -9.85 14.35 -0.05
N ASN A 103 -10.70 13.34 0.19
CA ASN A 103 -12.04 13.30 -0.41
C ASN A 103 -12.95 14.41 0.13
N LEU A 104 -12.80 14.80 1.40
CA LEU A 104 -13.47 15.96 1.98
C LEU A 104 -13.09 17.22 1.19
N VAL A 105 -11.79 17.48 0.99
CA VAL A 105 -11.32 18.65 0.23
C VAL A 105 -11.80 18.60 -1.21
N ALA A 106 -11.71 17.45 -1.88
CA ALA A 106 -12.20 17.29 -3.25
C ALA A 106 -13.71 17.57 -3.38
N SER A 107 -14.52 17.08 -2.42
CA SER A 107 -15.99 17.20 -2.43
C SER A 107 -16.51 18.53 -1.88
N THR A 108 -15.65 19.37 -1.33
CA THR A 108 -16.03 20.69 -0.78
C THR A 108 -15.30 21.80 -1.52
N PHE A 109 -14.02 22.02 -1.22
CA PHE A 109 -13.17 23.00 -1.90
C PHE A 109 -13.14 22.76 -3.41
N GLY A 110 -12.87 21.52 -3.83
CA GLY A 110 -12.82 21.17 -5.24
C GLY A 110 -14.14 21.43 -5.95
N ASP A 111 -15.25 20.97 -5.37
CA ASP A 111 -16.59 21.18 -5.90
C ASP A 111 -17.03 22.66 -5.96
N LYS A 112 -16.49 23.52 -5.09
CA LYS A 112 -16.75 24.96 -5.05
C LYS A 112 -15.88 25.75 -6.04
N THR A 113 -14.62 25.36 -6.18
CA THR A 113 -13.57 26.19 -6.82
C THR A 113 -13.19 25.74 -8.23
N ILE A 114 -13.39 24.46 -8.56
CA ILE A 114 -12.88 23.86 -9.81
C ILE A 114 -14.02 23.64 -10.80
N GLY A 115 -13.88 24.21 -12.01
CA GLY A 115 -14.85 24.10 -13.09
C GLY A 115 -14.28 23.63 -14.43
N PRO A 116 -15.08 23.71 -15.50
CA PRO A 116 -14.67 23.27 -16.83
C PRO A 116 -13.40 23.96 -17.32
N GLY A 117 -12.41 23.15 -17.71
CA GLY A 117 -11.12 23.59 -18.23
C GLY A 117 -10.13 24.13 -17.19
N ASP A 118 -10.50 24.19 -15.91
CA ASP A 118 -9.52 24.42 -14.83
C ASP A 118 -8.61 23.18 -14.67
N GLU A 119 -7.47 23.36 -14.02
CA GLU A 119 -6.43 22.36 -13.88
C GLU A 119 -6.13 22.04 -12.41
N ILE A 120 -5.95 20.76 -12.12
CA ILE A 120 -5.36 20.25 -10.88
C ILE A 120 -3.98 19.72 -11.24
N LEU A 121 -2.93 20.21 -10.59
CA LEU A 121 -1.56 19.77 -10.83
C LEU A 121 -1.11 18.82 -9.73
N THR A 122 -0.54 17.69 -10.14
CA THR A 122 -0.03 16.66 -9.23
C THR A 122 1.18 15.92 -9.83
N THR A 123 1.66 14.86 -9.17
CA THR A 123 2.86 14.12 -9.56
C THR A 123 2.57 12.66 -9.91
N VAL A 124 3.46 12.01 -10.68
CA VAL A 124 3.36 10.55 -10.93
C VAL A 124 3.62 9.72 -9.68
N MET A 125 4.29 10.29 -8.66
CA MET A 125 4.65 9.60 -7.42
C MET A 125 3.52 9.57 -6.38
N GLU A 126 2.35 10.14 -6.69
CA GLU A 126 1.23 10.17 -5.76
C GLU A 126 0.70 8.78 -5.40
N HIS A 127 0.39 8.64 -4.11
CA HIS A 127 -0.45 7.54 -3.65
C HIS A 127 -1.84 7.68 -4.28
N HIS A 128 -2.50 6.55 -4.59
CA HIS A 128 -3.83 6.53 -5.22
C HIS A 128 -4.87 7.38 -4.48
N SER A 129 -4.76 7.51 -3.16
CA SER A 129 -5.60 8.39 -2.34
C SER A 129 -5.46 9.87 -2.67
N ASN A 130 -4.32 10.32 -3.17
CA ASN A 130 -4.09 11.68 -3.65
C ASN A 130 -4.11 11.80 -5.18
N LEU A 131 -4.75 10.84 -5.86
CA LEU A 131 -4.91 10.85 -7.32
C LEU A 131 -6.37 10.63 -7.73
N VAL A 132 -6.98 9.54 -7.25
CA VAL A 132 -8.32 9.12 -7.64
C VAL A 132 -9.40 10.15 -7.30
N PRO A 133 -9.41 10.82 -6.13
CA PRO A 133 -10.42 11.86 -5.84
C PRO A 133 -10.39 13.00 -6.86
N TRP A 134 -9.20 13.37 -7.33
CA TRP A 134 -9.02 14.44 -8.33
C TRP A 134 -9.41 13.99 -9.73
N GLN A 135 -9.19 12.73 -10.08
CA GLN A 135 -9.72 12.15 -11.34
C GLN A 135 -11.25 12.18 -11.37
N LEU A 136 -11.90 11.76 -10.27
CA LEU A 136 -13.35 11.77 -10.14
C LEU A 136 -13.90 13.21 -10.20
N LEU A 137 -13.26 14.14 -9.50
CA LEU A 137 -13.65 15.55 -9.55
C LEU A 137 -13.47 16.14 -10.95
N ALA A 138 -12.33 15.88 -11.61
CA ALA A 138 -12.05 16.36 -12.95
C ALA A 138 -13.07 15.85 -13.96
N GLN A 139 -13.42 14.56 -13.89
CA GLN A 139 -14.46 13.96 -14.72
C GLN A 139 -15.84 14.60 -14.45
N LYS A 140 -16.20 14.80 -13.19
CA LYS A 140 -17.48 15.39 -12.77
C LYS A 140 -17.62 16.86 -13.19
N ARG A 141 -16.52 17.63 -13.13
CA ARG A 141 -16.51 19.09 -13.32
C ARG A 141 -16.00 19.55 -14.68
N GLY A 142 -15.53 18.63 -15.53
CA GLY A 142 -14.90 18.96 -16.81
C GLY A 142 -13.54 19.64 -16.65
N ALA A 143 -12.87 19.45 -15.52
CA ALA A 143 -11.52 19.95 -15.28
C ALA A 143 -10.47 18.98 -15.86
N ARG A 144 -9.20 19.39 -15.81
CA ARG A 144 -8.07 18.58 -16.29
C ARG A 144 -7.14 18.24 -15.14
N LEU A 145 -6.73 16.98 -15.06
CA LEU A 145 -5.66 16.57 -14.17
C LEU A 145 -4.34 16.61 -14.95
N ARG A 146 -3.38 17.40 -14.47
CA ARG A 146 -2.01 17.48 -14.98
C ARG A 146 -1.10 16.70 -14.05
N VAL A 147 -0.32 15.78 -14.58
CA VAL A 147 0.56 14.90 -13.79
C VAL A 147 2.00 15.11 -14.24
N SER A 148 2.85 15.53 -13.31
CA SER A 148 4.28 15.77 -13.54
C SER A 148 5.12 14.57 -13.17
N ASP A 149 6.14 14.34 -14.00
CA ASP A 149 7.01 13.18 -13.88
C ASP A 149 8.08 13.38 -12.79
N VAL A 150 8.78 12.30 -12.47
CA VAL A 150 9.95 12.31 -11.60
C VAL A 150 11.22 12.08 -12.41
N LEU A 151 12.33 12.59 -11.92
CA LEU A 151 13.67 12.31 -12.44
C LEU A 151 14.06 10.84 -12.17
N PRO A 152 15.07 10.30 -12.87
CA PRO A 152 15.47 8.89 -12.73
C PRO A 152 15.87 8.46 -11.30
N ASP A 153 16.36 9.40 -10.48
CA ASP A 153 16.70 9.17 -9.07
C ASP A 153 15.46 9.24 -8.15
N GLY A 154 14.29 9.54 -8.70
CA GLY A 154 13.02 9.63 -7.98
C GLY A 154 12.75 10.97 -7.31
N THR A 155 13.53 12.02 -7.57
CA THR A 155 13.16 13.38 -7.16
C THR A 155 12.11 13.96 -8.11
N LEU A 156 11.31 14.91 -7.62
CA LEU A 156 10.46 15.72 -8.47
C LEU A 156 11.34 16.61 -9.37
N ASP A 157 11.00 16.71 -10.65
CA ASP A 157 11.54 17.75 -11.53
C ASP A 157 10.86 19.07 -11.16
N LEU A 158 11.47 19.81 -10.24
CA LEU A 158 10.86 20.99 -9.62
C LEU A 158 10.60 22.10 -10.65
N ASP A 159 11.57 22.39 -11.52
CA ASP A 159 11.43 23.44 -12.53
C ASP A 159 10.29 23.10 -13.49
N ALA A 160 10.25 21.86 -14.00
CA ALA A 160 9.15 21.40 -14.86
C ALA A 160 7.79 21.38 -14.13
N PHE A 161 7.79 21.16 -12.81
CA PHE A 161 6.57 21.21 -12.00
C PHE A 161 6.05 22.64 -11.88
N VAL A 162 6.91 23.60 -11.54
CA VAL A 162 6.57 25.02 -11.40
C VAL A 162 6.15 25.63 -12.74
N ASP A 163 6.82 25.28 -13.84
CA ASP A 163 6.49 25.75 -15.19
C ASP A 163 5.10 25.31 -15.66
N ARG A 164 4.56 24.21 -15.09
CA ARG A 164 3.22 23.73 -15.42
C ARG A 164 2.11 24.49 -14.69
N MET A 165 2.42 25.24 -13.65
CA MET A 165 1.44 26.09 -12.96
C MET A 165 1.08 27.29 -13.83
N ASN A 166 -0.20 27.43 -14.15
CA ASN A 166 -0.69 28.47 -15.06
C ASN A 166 -2.03 29.06 -14.58
N ASP A 167 -2.58 30.03 -15.31
CA ASP A 167 -3.83 30.73 -14.95
C ASP A 167 -5.07 29.84 -14.86
N ARG A 168 -5.00 28.59 -15.33
CA ARG A 168 -6.07 27.58 -15.19
C ARG A 168 -5.85 26.67 -13.98
N THR A 169 -4.65 26.63 -13.41
CA THR A 169 -4.37 25.83 -12.21
C THR A 169 -5.14 26.42 -11.02
N ARG A 170 -5.88 25.57 -10.32
CA ARG A 170 -6.65 25.96 -9.11
C ARG A 170 -6.16 25.28 -7.85
N LEU A 171 -5.56 24.11 -8.02
CA LEU A 171 -5.04 23.29 -6.94
C LEU A 171 -3.74 22.62 -7.38
N VAL A 172 -2.73 22.71 -6.54
CA VAL A 172 -1.55 21.85 -6.55
C VAL A 172 -1.71 20.84 -5.43
N THR A 173 -1.49 19.57 -5.72
CA THR A 173 -1.54 18.52 -4.71
C THR A 173 -0.41 17.52 -4.88
N LEU A 174 0.29 17.23 -3.78
CA LEU A 174 1.42 16.32 -3.78
C LEU A 174 1.67 15.67 -2.42
N GLY A 175 2.32 14.52 -2.42
CA GLY A 175 2.89 13.93 -1.21
C GLY A 175 4.00 14.82 -0.65
N HIS A 176 3.98 15.10 0.66
CA HIS A 176 5.15 15.68 1.33
C HIS A 176 6.34 14.70 1.24
N VAL A 177 6.03 13.40 1.41
CA VAL A 177 7.00 12.31 1.27
C VAL A 177 6.40 11.16 0.46
N SER A 178 7.14 10.67 -0.53
CA SER A 178 6.71 9.51 -1.33
C SER A 178 6.70 8.23 -0.50
N ASN A 179 5.58 7.50 -0.47
CA ASN A 179 5.50 6.21 0.21
C ASN A 179 6.27 5.09 -0.50
N SER A 180 6.55 5.25 -1.80
CA SER A 180 7.25 4.25 -2.60
C SER A 180 8.74 4.53 -2.64
N LEU A 181 9.13 5.79 -2.85
CA LEU A 181 10.52 6.16 -3.07
C LEU A 181 11.21 6.65 -1.81
N GLY A 182 10.45 7.10 -0.81
CA GLY A 182 10.97 7.79 0.37
C GLY A 182 11.36 9.25 0.13
N THR A 183 11.32 9.73 -1.13
CA THR A 183 11.66 11.10 -1.53
C THR A 183 10.92 12.13 -0.69
N LEU A 184 11.67 13.05 -0.07
CA LEU A 184 11.14 14.28 0.53
C LEU A 184 11.02 15.34 -0.57
N ASN A 185 9.80 15.82 -0.83
CA ASN A 185 9.56 16.84 -1.84
C ASN A 185 9.84 18.24 -1.28
N PRO A 186 10.34 19.20 -2.10
CA PRO A 186 10.61 20.58 -1.70
C PRO A 186 9.29 21.39 -1.61
N VAL A 187 8.44 21.04 -0.66
CA VAL A 187 7.06 21.56 -0.57
C VAL A 187 7.01 23.06 -0.28
N GLU A 188 7.97 23.61 0.46
CA GLU A 188 8.02 25.04 0.80
C GLU A 188 8.16 25.91 -0.46
N GLN A 189 9.06 25.54 -1.37
CA GLN A 189 9.25 26.25 -2.65
C GLN A 189 8.01 26.14 -3.54
N ILE A 190 7.36 24.97 -3.53
CA ILE A 190 6.14 24.73 -4.30
C ILE A 190 4.97 25.56 -3.75
N ILE A 191 4.85 25.68 -2.43
CA ILE A 191 3.83 26.49 -1.77
C ILE A 191 4.03 27.96 -2.09
N GLU A 192 5.25 28.47 -1.96
CA GLU A 192 5.59 29.86 -2.30
C GLU A 192 5.19 30.18 -3.75
N GLU A 193 5.64 29.37 -4.72
CA GLU A 193 5.31 29.55 -6.14
C GLU A 193 3.81 29.46 -6.43
N ALA A 194 3.10 28.48 -5.84
CA ALA A 194 1.67 28.34 -6.01
C ALA A 194 0.90 29.56 -5.46
N HIS A 195 1.31 30.06 -4.29
CA HIS A 195 0.65 31.18 -3.63
C HIS A 195 0.87 32.51 -4.34
N THR A 196 2.05 32.74 -4.94
CA THR A 196 2.25 33.93 -5.79
C THR A 196 1.27 33.99 -6.97
N ARG A 197 0.72 32.84 -7.38
CA ARG A 197 -0.24 32.67 -8.48
C ARG A 197 -1.68 32.49 -7.99
N GLY A 198 -1.93 32.56 -6.68
CA GLY A 198 -3.25 32.35 -6.09
C GLY A 198 -3.78 30.92 -6.21
N ILE A 199 -2.87 29.94 -6.29
CA ILE A 199 -3.20 28.50 -6.41
C ILE A 199 -3.17 27.88 -5.02
N ALA A 200 -4.21 27.13 -4.65
CA ALA A 200 -4.25 26.43 -3.37
C ALA A 200 -3.33 25.19 -3.36
N VAL A 201 -2.79 24.82 -2.21
CA VAL A 201 -1.91 23.66 -2.05
C VAL A 201 -2.44 22.66 -1.03
N LEU A 202 -2.59 21.40 -1.45
CA LEU A 202 -2.84 20.26 -0.57
C LEU A 202 -1.61 19.36 -0.47
N LEU A 203 -1.21 19.07 0.76
CA LEU A 203 -0.15 18.10 1.03
C LEU A 203 -0.74 16.78 1.54
N ASP A 204 -0.40 15.68 0.87
CA ASP A 204 -0.52 14.33 1.45
C ASP A 204 0.68 14.12 2.39
N GLY A 205 0.38 14.29 3.68
CA GLY A 205 1.31 14.13 4.79
C GLY A 205 1.34 12.73 5.39
N ALA A 206 0.77 11.71 4.74
CA ALA A 206 0.65 10.39 5.35
C ALA A 206 2.01 9.77 5.75
N GLN A 207 3.08 10.07 5.00
CA GLN A 207 4.45 9.71 5.37
C GLN A 207 5.21 10.90 6.00
N GLY A 208 4.79 12.14 5.80
CA GLY A 208 5.42 13.29 6.46
C GLY A 208 5.20 13.27 7.97
N PHE A 209 3.95 13.01 8.40
CA PHE A 209 3.52 13.03 9.80
C PHE A 209 4.35 12.18 10.78
N PRO A 210 4.74 10.93 10.47
CA PRO A 210 5.59 10.14 11.36
C PRO A 210 7.09 10.49 11.33
N HIS A 211 7.57 11.20 10.30
CA HIS A 211 9.01 11.30 9.99
C HIS A 211 9.58 12.72 10.07
N LEU A 212 8.73 13.76 9.98
CA LEU A 212 9.16 15.14 9.84
C LEU A 212 8.69 16.01 11.02
N PRO A 213 9.51 16.97 11.47
CA PRO A 213 9.02 18.05 12.32
C PRO A 213 8.06 18.91 11.50
N LEU A 214 6.82 19.03 11.96
CA LEU A 214 5.78 19.79 11.27
C LEU A 214 5.49 21.10 11.99
N ASN A 215 5.32 22.16 11.21
CA ASN A 215 4.78 23.43 11.67
C ASN A 215 3.88 23.98 10.55
N MET A 216 2.57 23.83 10.68
CA MET A 216 1.61 24.22 9.66
C MET A 216 1.56 25.73 9.42
N GLU A 217 1.81 26.54 10.45
CA GLU A 217 1.91 28.00 10.31
C GLU A 217 3.14 28.39 9.47
N ALA A 218 4.29 27.77 9.74
CA ALA A 218 5.52 28.05 9.01
C ALA A 218 5.54 27.44 7.59
N LEU A 219 4.95 26.25 7.43
CA LEU A 219 4.85 25.55 6.14
C LEU A 219 3.89 26.26 5.19
N ASP A 220 2.90 26.96 5.74
CA ASP A 220 1.97 27.82 5.02
C ASP A 220 1.14 27.06 3.94
N CYS A 221 0.94 25.75 4.08
CA CYS A 221 0.04 25.00 3.18
C CYS A 221 -1.44 25.29 3.47
N ASP A 222 -2.31 25.16 2.46
CA ASP A 222 -3.76 25.36 2.62
C ASP A 222 -4.45 24.16 3.24
N PHE A 223 -3.98 22.96 2.90
CA PHE A 223 -4.48 21.68 3.41
C PHE A 223 -3.34 20.71 3.70
N TYR A 224 -3.43 19.99 4.82
CA TYR A 224 -2.50 18.90 5.15
C TYR A 224 -3.27 17.69 5.67
N CYS A 225 -3.07 16.53 5.04
CA CYS A 225 -3.83 15.31 5.34
C CYS A 225 -2.90 14.21 5.89
N ALA A 226 -3.26 13.59 7.01
CA ALA A 226 -2.46 12.48 7.56
C ALA A 226 -3.30 11.38 8.23
N SER A 227 -2.67 10.22 8.42
CA SER A 227 -3.28 9.01 9.01
C SER A 227 -2.51 8.56 10.23
N SER A 228 -3.21 8.31 11.34
CA SER A 228 -2.58 7.97 12.62
C SER A 228 -1.87 6.62 12.61
N HIS A 229 -2.40 5.63 11.87
CA HIS A 229 -1.83 4.28 11.84
C HIS A 229 -0.41 4.19 11.23
N LYS A 230 0.05 5.25 10.56
CA LYS A 230 1.44 5.38 10.09
C LYS A 230 2.36 6.07 11.10
N ALA A 231 1.79 6.74 12.10
CA ALA A 231 2.48 7.44 13.18
C ALA A 231 2.16 6.81 14.54
N TYR A 232 2.31 5.48 14.61
CA TYR A 232 2.23 4.63 15.81
C TYR A 232 0.86 4.58 16.50
N GLY A 233 -0.13 5.29 15.98
CA GLY A 233 -1.48 5.34 16.53
C GLY A 233 -2.45 4.32 15.93
N PRO A 234 -3.74 4.41 16.31
CA PRO A 234 -4.74 3.44 15.90
C PRO A 234 -5.16 3.56 14.42
N THR A 235 -5.79 2.49 13.92
CA THR A 235 -6.47 2.49 12.62
C THR A 235 -7.79 3.25 12.68
N GLY A 236 -8.28 3.70 11.52
CA GLY A 236 -9.60 4.33 11.42
C GLY A 236 -9.66 5.75 11.97
N ILE A 237 -8.51 6.40 12.14
CA ILE A 237 -8.41 7.81 12.51
C ILE A 237 -7.25 8.48 11.75
N GLY A 238 -7.48 9.72 11.37
CA GLY A 238 -6.53 10.66 10.81
C GLY A 238 -7.11 12.06 10.92
N PHE A 239 -6.53 13.00 10.19
CA PHE A 239 -6.96 14.39 10.25
C PHE A 239 -6.75 15.11 8.92
N LEU A 240 -7.54 16.15 8.74
CA LEU A 240 -7.33 17.25 7.83
C LEU A 240 -6.95 18.47 8.68
N TYR A 241 -5.77 19.03 8.45
CA TYR A 241 -5.53 20.44 8.76
C TYR A 241 -5.95 21.26 7.55
N ALA A 242 -6.63 22.36 7.79
CA ALA A 242 -6.85 23.39 6.79
C ALA A 242 -6.93 24.75 7.46
N ARG A 243 -6.54 25.82 6.75
CA ARG A 243 -6.63 27.18 7.29
C ARG A 243 -8.08 27.49 7.69
N GLU A 244 -8.27 28.10 8.86
CA GLU A 244 -9.61 28.42 9.37
C GLU A 244 -10.44 29.21 8.35
N THR A 245 -9.83 30.23 7.74
CA THR A 245 -10.46 31.09 6.73
C THR A 245 -10.96 30.31 5.50
N ILE A 246 -10.32 29.20 5.17
CA ILE A 246 -10.75 28.28 4.12
C ILE A 246 -11.90 27.42 4.65
N LEU A 247 -11.71 26.72 5.78
CA LEU A 247 -12.72 25.81 6.37
C LEU A 247 -14.06 26.50 6.61
N ASP A 248 -14.06 27.72 7.13
CA ASP A 248 -15.28 28.50 7.39
C ASP A 248 -16.12 28.69 6.11
N GLN A 249 -15.45 28.91 4.97
CA GLN A 249 -16.08 29.18 3.68
C GLN A 249 -16.51 27.91 2.94
N LEU A 250 -16.08 26.73 3.36
CA LEU A 250 -16.42 25.47 2.69
C LEU A 250 -17.85 25.02 3.06
N PRO A 251 -18.62 24.43 2.14
CA PRO A 251 -19.91 23.83 2.49
C PRO A 251 -19.69 22.58 3.36
N PRO A 252 -20.67 22.15 4.18
CA PRO A 252 -20.59 20.86 4.88
C PRO A 252 -20.48 19.71 3.87
N TRP A 253 -19.84 18.61 4.28
CA TRP A 253 -19.64 17.44 3.42
C TRP A 253 -20.64 16.32 3.74
N HIS A 254 -20.50 15.68 4.90
CA HIS A 254 -21.48 14.73 5.41
C HIS A 254 -22.51 15.46 6.28
N GLY A 255 -23.79 15.09 6.15
CA GLY A 255 -24.87 15.61 6.98
C GLY A 255 -25.29 14.61 8.05
N GLY A 256 -25.55 15.07 9.27
CA GLY A 256 -25.95 14.21 10.37
C GLY A 256 -26.05 14.96 11.71
N GLY A 257 -26.08 14.21 12.81
CA GLY A 257 -25.93 14.78 14.15
C GLY A 257 -24.55 15.42 14.34
N ASP A 258 -24.41 16.22 15.40
CA ASP A 258 -23.17 16.89 15.85
C ASP A 258 -22.62 18.00 14.93
N MET A 259 -22.77 17.89 13.62
CA MET A 259 -22.37 18.93 12.64
C MET A 259 -23.40 20.06 12.44
N ILE A 260 -24.54 19.99 13.12
CA ILE A 260 -25.65 20.95 13.06
C ILE A 260 -25.63 21.93 14.22
N GLU A 261 -26.19 23.12 14.00
CA GLU A 261 -26.57 24.05 15.07
C GLU A 261 -28.09 23.93 15.32
N GLU A 262 -28.92 24.13 14.29
CA GLU A 262 -30.36 23.93 14.34
C GLU A 262 -30.87 23.02 13.22
N VAL A 263 -31.88 22.19 13.52
CA VAL A 263 -32.56 21.34 12.54
C VAL A 263 -34.07 21.60 12.59
N HIS A 264 -34.61 22.04 11.45
CA HIS A 264 -36.04 22.27 11.23
C HIS A 264 -36.58 21.26 10.20
N ARG A 265 -37.91 21.28 9.97
CA ARG A 265 -38.56 20.33 9.04
C ARG A 265 -38.03 20.38 7.60
N THR A 266 -37.57 21.53 7.14
CA THR A 266 -37.16 21.78 5.75
C THR A 266 -35.87 22.59 5.62
N SER A 267 -35.18 22.88 6.72
CA SER A 267 -33.94 23.66 6.74
C SER A 267 -33.06 23.25 7.91
N SER A 268 -31.77 23.53 7.83
CA SER A 268 -30.82 23.33 8.92
C SER A 268 -29.71 24.38 8.86
N THR A 269 -29.16 24.72 10.01
CA THR A 269 -27.93 25.51 10.15
C THR A 269 -26.82 24.61 10.69
N TRP A 270 -25.58 25.00 10.48
CA TRP A 270 -24.40 24.16 10.71
C TRP A 270 -23.65 24.64 11.94
N ALA A 271 -23.04 23.70 12.67
CA ALA A 271 -22.11 24.04 13.73
C ALA A 271 -20.89 24.81 13.18
N ASP A 272 -20.15 25.46 14.07
CA ASP A 272 -18.86 26.06 13.75
C ASP A 272 -17.82 25.00 13.36
N ILE A 273 -16.72 25.46 12.77
CA ILE A 273 -15.55 24.61 12.54
C ILE A 273 -14.89 24.23 13.89
N PRO A 274 -14.38 22.99 14.01
CA PRO A 274 -14.30 21.94 12.99
C PRO A 274 -15.53 21.03 12.92
N HIS A 275 -16.45 21.13 13.89
CA HIS A 275 -17.57 20.19 14.06
C HIS A 275 -18.52 20.14 12.85
N LYS A 276 -18.62 21.23 12.07
CA LYS A 276 -19.26 21.27 10.75
C LYS A 276 -18.91 20.11 9.81
N PHE A 277 -17.72 19.52 9.99
CA PHE A 277 -17.20 18.44 9.15
C PHE A 277 -17.14 17.08 9.85
N GLU A 278 -17.56 16.99 11.11
CA GLU A 278 -17.51 15.77 11.94
C GLU A 278 -18.93 15.26 12.20
N ALA A 279 -19.57 14.77 11.14
CA ALA A 279 -20.96 14.32 11.20
C ALA A 279 -21.12 12.97 11.94
N GLY A 280 -21.99 12.97 12.95
CA GLY A 280 -22.30 11.80 13.77
C GLY A 280 -21.22 11.49 14.81
N THR A 281 -21.41 10.39 15.54
CA THR A 281 -20.49 10.00 16.61
C THR A 281 -19.09 9.71 16.06
N PRO A 282 -18.04 10.42 16.54
CA PRO A 282 -16.70 10.26 16.02
C PRO A 282 -16.00 9.01 16.57
N ASN A 283 -14.83 8.68 16.02
CA ASN A 283 -13.96 7.64 16.56
C ASN A 283 -13.21 8.16 17.81
N ILE A 284 -13.94 8.29 18.93
CA ILE A 284 -13.44 8.87 20.19
C ILE A 284 -12.18 8.15 20.68
N ALA A 285 -12.23 6.81 20.77
CA ALA A 285 -11.09 6.00 21.20
C ALA A 285 -9.88 6.21 20.28
N GLY A 286 -10.10 6.26 18.96
CA GLY A 286 -9.07 6.51 17.97
C GLY A 286 -8.37 7.86 18.18
N VAL A 287 -9.14 8.93 18.43
CA VAL A 287 -8.59 10.27 18.70
C VAL A 287 -7.71 10.28 19.95
N LEU A 288 -8.19 9.68 21.05
CA LEU A 288 -7.42 9.54 22.29
C LEU A 288 -6.14 8.71 22.08
N GLY A 289 -6.23 7.62 21.32
CA GLY A 289 -5.08 6.78 20.98
C GLY A 289 -4.06 7.50 20.07
N MET A 290 -4.53 8.36 19.16
CA MET A 290 -3.64 9.18 18.33
C MET A 290 -2.88 10.21 19.18
N ALA A 291 -3.54 10.87 20.14
CA ALA A 291 -2.87 11.77 21.08
C ALA A 291 -1.81 11.02 21.91
N ALA A 292 -2.10 9.81 22.40
CA ALA A 292 -1.12 8.99 23.09
C ALA A 292 0.10 8.61 22.19
N ALA A 293 -0.12 8.41 20.89
CA ALA A 293 0.96 8.15 19.94
C ALA A 293 1.82 9.40 19.69
N ILE A 294 1.19 10.57 19.64
CA ILE A 294 1.88 11.88 19.58
C ILE A 294 2.73 12.08 20.83
N ASP A 295 2.18 11.84 22.02
CA ASP A 295 2.92 11.94 23.28
C ASP A 295 4.09 10.96 23.34
N TYR A 296 3.92 9.75 22.79
CA TYR A 296 5.01 8.79 22.67
C TYR A 296 6.14 9.32 21.78
N MET A 297 5.82 9.84 20.59
CA MET A 297 6.82 10.42 19.68
C MET A 297 7.55 11.62 20.32
N ASP A 298 6.83 12.50 21.01
CA ASP A 298 7.43 13.64 21.71
C ASP A 298 8.29 13.22 22.90
N SER A 299 7.92 12.14 23.61
CA SER A 299 8.74 11.61 24.72
C SER A 299 10.11 11.10 24.28
N ILE A 300 10.23 10.66 23.01
CA ILE A 300 11.49 10.28 22.37
C ILE A 300 12.18 11.52 21.78
N GLY A 301 11.37 12.45 21.26
CA GLY A 301 11.79 13.64 20.54
C GLY A 301 11.90 13.38 19.03
N LEU A 302 11.15 14.13 18.23
CA LEU A 302 11.11 13.95 16.77
C LEU A 302 12.49 14.11 16.11
N GLU A 303 13.29 15.06 16.57
CA GLU A 303 14.63 15.26 16.01
C GLU A 303 15.54 14.06 16.29
N SER A 304 15.43 13.46 17.48
CA SER A 304 16.15 12.23 17.83
C SER A 304 15.71 11.06 16.94
N LEU A 305 14.39 10.91 16.72
CA LEU A 305 13.83 9.91 15.81
C LEU A 305 14.35 10.10 14.39
N ARG A 306 14.35 11.35 13.89
CA ARG A 306 14.82 11.71 12.54
C ARG A 306 16.30 11.42 12.35
N VAL A 307 17.15 11.82 13.29
CA VAL A 307 18.60 11.55 13.25
C VAL A 307 18.87 10.04 13.25
N ARG A 308 18.16 9.30 14.11
CA ARG A 308 18.24 7.83 14.15
C ARG A 308 17.82 7.21 12.82
N GLU A 309 16.67 7.61 12.29
CA GLU A 309 16.14 7.09 11.04
C GLU A 309 17.07 7.39 9.86
N LYS A 310 17.63 8.60 9.77
CA LYS A 310 18.62 8.98 8.76
C LYS A 310 19.88 8.11 8.87
N SER A 311 20.34 7.82 10.09
CA SER A 311 21.49 6.91 10.33
C SER A 311 21.20 5.47 9.89
N LEU A 312 20.02 4.94 10.23
CA LEU A 312 19.61 3.59 9.83
C LEU A 312 19.38 3.47 8.34
N LEU A 313 18.75 4.48 7.71
CA LEU A 313 18.55 4.53 6.27
C LEU A 313 19.90 4.57 5.53
N HIS A 314 20.84 5.40 5.99
CA HIS A 314 22.18 5.43 5.41
C HIS A 314 22.89 4.07 5.51
N TYR A 315 22.83 3.43 6.69
CA TYR A 315 23.37 2.09 6.89
C TYR A 315 22.71 1.07 5.96
N ALA A 316 21.39 1.09 5.86
CA ALA A 316 20.64 0.20 4.99
C ALA A 316 20.97 0.39 3.52
N HIS A 317 21.10 1.63 3.03
CA HIS A 317 21.53 1.90 1.66
C HIS A 317 22.90 1.30 1.35
N LEU A 318 23.87 1.41 2.28
CA LEU A 318 25.19 0.79 2.12
C LEU A 318 25.09 -0.74 2.09
N GLN A 319 24.38 -1.35 3.03
CA GLN A 319 24.32 -2.81 3.16
C GLN A 319 23.52 -3.47 2.02
N VAL A 320 22.37 -2.90 1.69
CA VAL A 320 21.50 -3.38 0.61
C VAL A 320 22.21 -3.27 -0.75
N GLY A 321 23.04 -2.23 -0.94
CA GLY A 321 23.91 -2.11 -2.12
C GLY A 321 24.97 -3.20 -2.26
N THR A 322 25.23 -4.00 -1.21
CA THR A 322 26.16 -5.15 -1.28
C THR A 322 25.51 -6.44 -1.79
N VAL A 323 24.18 -6.45 -2.01
CA VAL A 323 23.46 -7.62 -2.51
C VAL A 323 23.64 -7.72 -4.04
N PRO A 324 24.20 -8.82 -4.57
CA PRO A 324 24.36 -8.99 -6.02
C PRO A 324 23.03 -8.90 -6.77
N GLY A 325 23.00 -8.19 -7.90
CA GLY A 325 21.80 -8.02 -8.73
C GLY A 325 20.70 -7.13 -8.13
N LEU A 326 20.93 -6.51 -6.96
CA LEU A 326 19.96 -5.63 -6.34
C LEU A 326 20.05 -4.20 -6.91
N ARG A 327 18.90 -3.63 -7.26
CA ARG A 327 18.77 -2.23 -7.69
C ARG A 327 17.80 -1.48 -6.80
N ILE A 328 18.27 -0.43 -6.12
CA ILE A 328 17.41 0.49 -5.37
C ILE A 328 16.60 1.34 -6.36
N VAL A 329 15.32 1.57 -6.04
CA VAL A 329 14.39 2.42 -6.78
C VAL A 329 14.05 3.63 -5.91
N GLY A 330 14.42 4.83 -6.38
CA GLY A 330 14.38 6.06 -5.58
C GLY A 330 15.66 6.24 -4.77
N THR A 331 16.58 7.05 -5.30
CA THR A 331 17.90 7.36 -4.73
C THR A 331 18.05 8.86 -4.43
N SER A 332 16.94 9.57 -4.26
CA SER A 332 16.93 10.97 -3.81
C SER A 332 17.86 11.19 -2.61
N PRO A 333 18.60 12.30 -2.55
CA PRO A 333 19.51 12.60 -1.44
C PRO A 333 18.77 12.82 -0.11
N GLU A 334 17.57 13.41 -0.16
CA GLU A 334 16.72 13.64 1.02
C GLU A 334 15.54 12.67 1.00
N LYS A 335 15.59 11.70 1.91
CA LYS A 335 14.62 10.62 2.00
C LYS A 335 14.32 10.25 3.45
N VAL A 336 13.10 9.77 3.67
CA VAL A 336 12.73 9.03 4.89
C VAL A 336 13.12 7.55 4.75
N GLY A 337 12.93 6.79 5.83
CA GLY A 337 13.23 5.37 6.02
C GLY A 337 12.46 4.41 5.11
N VAL A 338 12.48 4.62 3.80
CA VAL A 338 11.83 3.79 2.77
C VAL A 338 12.86 3.39 1.71
N ILE A 339 12.94 2.08 1.49
CA ILE A 339 13.87 1.46 0.55
C ILE A 339 13.07 0.54 -0.35
N SER A 340 12.70 1.06 -1.52
CA SER A 340 12.19 0.25 -2.62
C SER A 340 13.35 -0.33 -3.42
N PHE A 341 13.27 -1.59 -3.79
CA PHE A 341 14.29 -2.26 -4.59
C PHE A 341 13.72 -3.36 -5.47
N LEU A 342 14.53 -3.74 -6.46
CA LEU A 342 14.35 -4.89 -7.32
C LEU A 342 15.56 -5.82 -7.14
N LEU A 343 15.34 -7.12 -7.37
CA LEU A 343 16.40 -8.10 -7.43
C LEU A 343 16.38 -8.74 -8.82
N GLU A 344 17.53 -8.72 -9.50
CA GLU A 344 17.66 -9.19 -10.88
C GLU A 344 17.13 -10.62 -11.05
N GLY A 345 16.32 -10.83 -12.10
CA GLY A 345 15.72 -12.12 -12.40
C GLY A 345 14.68 -12.62 -11.40
N LYS A 346 14.28 -11.82 -10.40
CA LYS A 346 13.30 -12.21 -9.37
C LYS A 346 12.12 -11.24 -9.34
N HIS A 347 10.91 -11.79 -9.40
CA HIS A 347 9.70 -10.99 -9.27
C HIS A 347 9.57 -10.45 -7.84
N PRO A 348 9.16 -9.18 -7.61
CA PRO A 348 9.09 -8.60 -6.27
C PRO A 348 8.29 -9.41 -5.26
N TYR A 349 7.16 -9.99 -5.70
CA TYR A 349 6.36 -10.86 -4.83
C TYR A 349 7.16 -12.05 -4.30
N ASP A 350 7.91 -12.73 -5.17
CA ASP A 350 8.58 -13.98 -4.81
C ASP A 350 9.71 -13.70 -3.81
N VAL A 351 10.39 -12.55 -3.96
CA VAL A 351 11.34 -12.05 -2.96
C VAL A 351 10.67 -11.76 -1.63
N GLY A 352 9.54 -11.06 -1.62
CA GLY A 352 8.82 -10.76 -0.36
C GLY A 352 8.28 -12.01 0.32
N TYR A 353 7.81 -12.99 -0.44
CA TYR A 353 7.39 -14.28 0.09
C TYR A 353 8.55 -15.02 0.76
N ALA A 354 9.70 -15.12 0.07
CA ALA A 354 10.89 -15.77 0.63
C ALA A 354 11.40 -15.07 1.91
N LEU A 355 11.30 -13.74 1.98
CA LEU A 355 11.64 -12.98 3.18
C LEU A 355 10.67 -13.28 4.34
N ASP A 356 9.37 -13.32 4.06
CA ASP A 356 8.32 -13.59 5.07
C ASP A 356 8.50 -14.96 5.74
N GLN A 357 8.87 -15.99 4.95
CA GLN A 357 9.21 -17.33 5.47
C GLN A 357 10.36 -17.33 6.48
N THR A 358 11.14 -16.25 6.55
CA THR A 358 12.24 -16.06 7.52
C THR A 358 11.92 -15.01 8.59
N GLY A 359 10.65 -14.68 8.76
CA GLY A 359 10.16 -13.71 9.76
C GLY A 359 10.35 -12.24 9.37
N ILE A 360 10.70 -11.94 8.12
CA ILE A 360 10.98 -10.57 7.65
C ILE A 360 9.78 -10.02 6.88
N ALA A 361 9.04 -9.11 7.52
CA ALA A 361 7.86 -8.49 6.91
C ALA A 361 8.25 -7.29 6.04
N VAL A 362 8.03 -7.39 4.73
CA VAL A 362 8.19 -6.32 3.73
C VAL A 362 6.93 -6.17 2.89
N ARG A 363 6.83 -5.08 2.12
CA ARG A 363 5.75 -4.90 1.13
C ARG A 363 6.21 -5.25 -0.27
N THR A 364 5.34 -5.84 -1.09
CA THR A 364 5.62 -6.07 -2.51
C THR A 364 4.49 -5.54 -3.39
N GLY A 365 4.85 -5.09 -4.60
CA GLY A 365 3.91 -4.67 -5.64
C GLY A 365 4.02 -3.18 -5.94
N HIS A 366 2.89 -2.55 -6.27
CA HIS A 366 2.88 -1.16 -6.73
C HIS A 366 2.76 -0.12 -5.61
N HIS A 367 2.58 -0.54 -4.36
CA HIS A 367 2.42 0.34 -3.18
C HIS A 367 1.38 1.46 -3.34
N CYS A 368 0.33 1.19 -4.13
CA CYS A 368 -0.69 2.17 -4.50
C CYS A 368 -0.13 3.41 -5.23
N THR A 369 0.93 3.24 -6.03
CA THR A 369 1.54 4.25 -6.90
C THR A 369 1.74 3.65 -8.30
N MET A 370 0.68 3.10 -8.90
CA MET A 370 0.77 2.45 -10.22
C MET A 370 1.33 3.35 -11.33
N PRO A 371 0.93 4.64 -11.45
CA PRO A 371 1.52 5.54 -12.46
C PRO A 371 3.03 5.70 -12.32
N LEU A 372 3.55 5.74 -11.09
CA LEU A 372 4.99 5.74 -10.84
C LEU A 372 5.67 4.48 -11.38
N MET A 373 5.06 3.30 -11.18
CA MET A 373 5.62 2.03 -11.67
C MET A 373 5.63 1.99 -13.20
N GLU A 374 4.58 2.51 -13.84
CA GLU A 374 4.49 2.65 -15.30
C GLU A 374 5.56 3.61 -15.83
N HIS A 375 5.71 4.79 -15.22
CA HIS A 375 6.75 5.78 -15.56
C HIS A 375 8.15 5.20 -15.46
N LEU A 376 8.41 4.41 -14.41
CA LEU A 376 9.70 3.76 -14.19
C LEU A 376 9.91 2.48 -15.03
N GLY A 377 8.89 2.01 -15.75
CA GLY A 377 8.95 0.81 -16.56
C GLY A 377 9.17 -0.49 -15.76
N ILE A 378 8.61 -0.58 -14.55
CA ILE A 378 8.80 -1.72 -13.63
C ILE A 378 7.45 -2.32 -13.18
N PRO A 379 7.37 -3.62 -12.88
CA PRO A 379 6.12 -4.26 -12.46
C PRO A 379 5.70 -3.92 -11.01
N GLY A 380 6.60 -3.31 -10.24
CA GLY A 380 6.46 -3.05 -8.81
C GLY A 380 7.82 -3.13 -8.12
N THR A 381 7.86 -3.04 -6.80
CA THR A 381 9.10 -3.21 -6.02
C THR A 381 8.87 -4.04 -4.77
N VAL A 382 9.94 -4.56 -4.19
CA VAL A 382 9.97 -4.89 -2.76
C VAL A 382 10.27 -3.60 -2.02
N ARG A 383 9.57 -3.34 -0.92
CA ARG A 383 9.76 -2.14 -0.10
C ARG A 383 9.96 -2.54 1.35
N ALA A 384 11.17 -2.28 1.84
CA ALA A 384 11.49 -2.27 3.26
C ALA A 384 11.33 -0.84 3.78
N SER A 385 10.57 -0.66 4.85
CA SER A 385 10.28 0.65 5.45
C SER A 385 10.42 0.61 6.96
N LEU A 386 11.25 1.52 7.46
CA LEU A 386 11.69 1.61 8.85
C LEU A 386 10.64 2.33 9.70
N GLY A 387 10.53 1.93 10.96
CA GLY A 387 9.91 2.68 12.04
C GLY A 387 10.91 2.90 13.18
N ALA A 388 10.49 3.64 14.21
CA ALA A 388 11.33 3.99 15.36
C ALA A 388 12.04 2.79 16.03
N TYR A 389 11.39 1.63 16.01
CA TYR A 389 11.81 0.38 16.65
C TYR A 389 12.79 -0.47 15.85
N ASN A 390 13.10 -0.11 14.60
CA ASN A 390 14.05 -0.88 13.80
C ASN A 390 15.50 -0.57 14.19
N THR A 391 16.38 -1.52 13.91
CA THR A 391 17.79 -1.54 14.32
C THR A 391 18.71 -1.91 13.16
N LYS A 392 20.03 -1.78 13.35
CA LYS A 392 21.02 -2.29 12.38
C LYS A 392 20.93 -3.81 12.20
N GLN A 393 20.61 -4.54 13.26
CA GLN A 393 20.46 -6.00 13.21
C GLN A 393 19.27 -6.44 12.34
N ASP A 394 18.17 -5.69 12.35
CA ASP A 394 17.03 -5.92 11.43
C ASP A 394 17.49 -5.79 9.96
N ILE A 395 18.32 -4.77 9.68
CA ILE A 395 18.89 -4.52 8.34
C ILE A 395 19.88 -5.62 7.95
N ASP A 396 20.75 -6.05 8.85
CA ASP A 396 21.73 -7.12 8.60
C ASP A 396 21.04 -8.46 8.30
N THR A 397 19.93 -8.72 9.00
CA THR A 397 19.09 -9.91 8.79
C THR A 397 18.43 -9.87 7.41
N LEU A 398 17.86 -8.72 7.02
CA LEU A 398 17.33 -8.50 5.66
C LEU A 398 18.42 -8.76 4.59
N VAL A 399 19.60 -8.15 4.73
CA VAL A 399 20.66 -8.23 3.73
C VAL A 399 21.22 -9.64 3.60
N THR A 400 21.35 -10.36 4.72
CA THR A 400 21.76 -11.77 4.73
C THR A 400 20.79 -12.62 3.92
N ARG A 401 19.48 -12.50 4.17
CA ARG A 401 18.45 -13.24 3.44
C ARG A 401 18.37 -12.85 1.97
N LEU A 402 18.51 -11.56 1.65
CA LEU A 402 18.55 -11.12 0.25
C LEU A 402 19.74 -11.71 -0.53
N LYS A 403 20.91 -11.85 0.10
CA LYS A 403 22.07 -12.52 -0.54
C LYS A 403 21.82 -14.01 -0.80
N GLU A 404 21.13 -14.69 0.12
CA GLU A 404 20.73 -16.09 -0.07
C GLU A 404 19.71 -16.23 -1.22
N ILE A 405 18.70 -15.36 -1.26
CA ILE A 405 17.70 -15.33 -2.35
C ILE A 405 18.38 -15.03 -3.70
N ALA A 406 19.35 -14.10 -3.73
CA ALA A 406 20.10 -13.74 -4.92
C ALA A 406 20.98 -14.89 -5.44
N ALA A 407 21.55 -15.70 -4.54
CA ALA A 407 22.37 -16.85 -4.91
C ALA A 407 21.55 -18.01 -5.52
N GLY A 408 20.23 -18.02 -5.34
CA GLY A 408 19.35 -19.10 -5.78
C GLY A 408 19.43 -20.33 -4.85
N PRO A 409 18.63 -21.39 -5.13
CA PRO A 409 18.66 -22.61 -4.33
C PRO A 409 20.08 -23.18 -4.30
N ARG A 410 20.67 -23.28 -3.10
CA ARG A 410 21.90 -24.05 -2.91
C ARG A 410 21.55 -25.49 -3.27
N SER A 411 22.23 -26.07 -4.26
CA SER A 411 22.21 -27.51 -4.51
C SER A 411 22.54 -28.23 -3.21
N HIS A 412 21.53 -28.73 -2.50
CA HIS A 412 21.74 -29.54 -1.31
C HIS A 412 22.19 -30.92 -1.79
N ALA A 413 23.51 -31.07 -1.95
CA ALA A 413 24.13 -32.39 -1.94
C ALA A 413 24.17 -32.87 -0.48
N GLY A 414 23.10 -33.51 -0.02
CA GLY A 414 23.00 -34.14 1.30
C GLY A 414 21.69 -34.93 1.44
N PRO A 415 21.69 -36.14 2.03
CA PRO A 415 20.65 -37.13 1.80
C PRO A 415 19.46 -36.92 2.74
N THR A 416 18.37 -36.37 2.22
CA THR A 416 17.04 -36.53 2.82
C THR A 416 16.21 -37.43 1.92
N THR A 417 16.22 -38.71 2.27
CA THR A 417 15.31 -39.73 1.78
C THR A 417 13.91 -39.45 2.33
N VAL A 418 13.13 -38.70 1.58
CA VAL A 418 11.72 -39.01 1.33
C VAL A 418 11.58 -38.84 -0.17
N ASP A 419 11.35 -39.94 -0.89
CA ASP A 419 11.13 -39.92 -2.33
C ASP A 419 9.85 -39.14 -2.64
N ALA A 420 9.94 -37.82 -2.74
CA ALA A 420 8.95 -37.02 -3.44
C ALA A 420 8.95 -37.47 -4.91
N PRO A 421 7.78 -37.71 -5.53
CA PRO A 421 7.72 -38.16 -6.91
C PRO A 421 8.42 -37.12 -7.78
N THR A 422 9.46 -37.55 -8.51
CA THR A 422 10.09 -36.72 -9.53
C THR A 422 9.02 -36.26 -10.51
N CYS A 423 8.80 -34.95 -10.57
CA CYS A 423 7.88 -34.32 -11.49
C CYS A 423 8.43 -34.50 -12.92
N LYS A 424 7.96 -35.53 -13.61
CA LYS A 424 8.13 -35.60 -15.06
C LYS A 424 7.08 -34.69 -15.64
N ASN A 425 7.53 -33.71 -16.42
CA ASN A 425 6.74 -32.99 -17.43
C ASN A 425 6.25 -33.98 -18.53
N ASP A 426 5.60 -35.07 -18.13
CA ASP A 426 4.85 -35.92 -19.03
C ASP A 426 3.63 -35.09 -19.41
N ILE A 427 3.65 -34.50 -20.61
CA ILE A 427 2.44 -33.95 -21.23
C ILE A 427 1.39 -35.05 -21.12
N PRO A 428 0.33 -34.86 -20.31
CA PRO A 428 -0.58 -35.95 -20.02
C PRO A 428 -1.19 -36.44 -21.32
N SER A 429 -1.38 -37.75 -21.43
CA SER A 429 -1.77 -38.37 -22.69
C SER A 429 -3.03 -37.69 -23.25
N ASN A 430 -3.13 -37.56 -24.58
CA ASN A 430 -4.31 -36.98 -25.23
C ASN A 430 -5.60 -37.80 -24.97
N GLU A 431 -5.49 -38.98 -24.34
CA GLU A 431 -6.59 -39.87 -23.97
C GLU A 431 -7.15 -39.60 -22.57
N GLU A 432 -6.41 -38.89 -21.71
CA GLU A 432 -6.88 -38.53 -20.36
C GLU A 432 -7.91 -37.40 -20.38
N THR A 433 -8.98 -37.56 -19.60
CA THR A 433 -10.02 -36.54 -19.43
C THR A 433 -9.59 -35.45 -18.44
N ILE A 434 -10.23 -34.27 -18.51
CA ILE A 434 -9.99 -33.18 -17.53
C ILE A 434 -10.24 -33.67 -16.08
N GLN A 435 -11.22 -34.55 -15.87
CA GLN A 435 -11.52 -35.09 -14.53
C GLN A 435 -10.45 -36.05 -14.01
N SER A 436 -9.91 -36.93 -14.85
CA SER A 436 -8.82 -37.82 -14.41
C SER A 436 -7.55 -37.04 -14.09
N ARG A 437 -7.26 -35.97 -14.85
CA ARG A 437 -6.13 -35.07 -14.57
C ARG A 437 -6.32 -34.27 -13.29
N LYS A 438 -7.56 -33.85 -12.99
CA LYS A 438 -7.90 -33.24 -11.70
C LYS A 438 -7.58 -34.17 -10.53
N SER A 439 -8.00 -35.44 -10.61
CA SER A 439 -7.71 -36.42 -9.55
C SER A 439 -6.21 -36.60 -9.31
N ALA A 440 -5.41 -36.70 -10.38
CA ALA A 440 -3.95 -36.78 -10.25
C ALA A 440 -3.34 -35.54 -9.58
N ILE A 441 -3.81 -34.34 -9.94
CA ILE A 441 -3.35 -33.09 -9.29
C ILE A 441 -3.75 -33.05 -7.82
N LEU A 442 -4.95 -33.55 -7.47
CA LEU A 442 -5.39 -33.63 -6.08
C LEU A 442 -4.52 -34.60 -5.28
N GLU A 443 -4.22 -35.78 -5.83
CA GLU A 443 -3.31 -36.75 -5.21
C GLU A 443 -1.93 -36.14 -4.98
N ASP A 444 -1.37 -35.42 -5.97
CA ASP A 444 -0.10 -34.70 -5.82
C ASP A 444 -0.17 -33.65 -4.67
N MET A 445 -1.28 -32.91 -4.56
CA MET A 445 -1.46 -31.88 -3.53
C MET A 445 -1.76 -32.43 -2.13
N GLU A 446 -2.31 -33.64 -2.03
CA GLU A 446 -2.57 -34.35 -0.76
C GLU A 446 -1.28 -34.86 -0.11
N LEU A 447 -0.18 -35.00 -0.86
CA LEU A 447 1.14 -35.35 -0.32
C LEU A 447 1.71 -34.30 0.63
N PHE A 448 1.19 -33.07 0.58
CA PHE A 448 1.64 -31.96 1.43
C PHE A 448 0.64 -31.73 2.58
N GLU A 449 1.13 -31.78 3.81
CA GLU A 449 0.30 -31.67 5.03
C GLU A 449 -0.26 -30.27 5.23
N ASP A 450 0.49 -29.23 4.87
CA ASP A 450 0.13 -27.83 5.09
C ASP A 450 0.03 -27.00 3.79
N ALA A 451 -0.43 -25.76 3.94
CA ALA A 451 -0.61 -24.84 2.82
C ALA A 451 0.70 -24.31 2.26
N ASP A 452 1.81 -24.40 3.00
CA ASP A 452 3.10 -23.87 2.59
C ASP A 452 3.80 -24.89 1.68
N GLY A 453 3.77 -26.19 2.00
CA GLY A 453 4.22 -27.26 1.12
C GLY A 453 3.44 -27.31 -0.20
N ARG A 454 2.11 -27.11 -0.16
CA ARG A 454 1.30 -27.00 -1.41
C ARG A 454 1.67 -25.78 -2.26
N ARG A 455 2.10 -24.68 -1.64
CA ARG A 455 2.59 -23.49 -2.37
C ARG A 455 3.99 -23.71 -2.94
N GLU A 456 4.86 -24.42 -2.22
CA GLU A 456 6.18 -24.80 -2.71
C GLU A 456 6.06 -25.69 -3.95
N TYR A 457 5.19 -26.70 -3.93
CA TYR A 457 4.85 -27.48 -5.13
C TYR A 457 4.37 -26.61 -6.30
N LEU A 458 3.53 -25.60 -6.02
CA LEU A 458 3.09 -24.66 -7.05
C LEU A 458 4.25 -23.84 -7.63
N ILE A 459 5.24 -23.48 -6.81
CA ILE A 459 6.44 -22.77 -7.27
C ILE A 459 7.29 -23.71 -8.15
N GLU A 460 7.50 -24.95 -7.74
CA GLU A 460 8.23 -25.97 -8.52
C GLU A 460 7.60 -26.16 -9.91
N LEU A 461 6.27 -26.34 -9.97
CA LEU A 461 5.54 -26.39 -11.24
C LEU A 461 5.77 -25.14 -12.10
N GLY A 462 5.92 -23.97 -11.47
CA GLY A 462 6.22 -22.71 -12.15
C GLY A 462 7.65 -22.65 -12.70
N GLU A 463 8.62 -23.24 -12.00
CA GLU A 463 10.02 -23.35 -12.46
C GLU A 463 10.15 -24.33 -13.64
N GLU A 464 9.39 -25.42 -13.61
CA GLU A 464 9.38 -26.45 -14.65
C GLU A 464 8.58 -26.08 -15.91
N LEU A 465 7.67 -25.10 -15.81
CA LEU A 465 6.88 -24.64 -16.95
C LEU A 465 7.80 -24.10 -18.06
N PRO A 466 7.77 -24.60 -19.30
CA PRO A 466 8.60 -24.05 -20.38
C PRO A 466 8.29 -22.57 -20.66
N SER A 467 9.33 -21.74 -20.81
CA SER A 467 9.16 -20.34 -21.15
C SER A 467 8.53 -20.16 -22.54
N MET A 468 7.56 -19.25 -22.65
CA MET A 468 6.88 -18.96 -23.91
C MET A 468 7.83 -18.24 -24.89
N LYS A 469 7.72 -18.57 -26.18
CA LYS A 469 8.52 -17.91 -27.23
C LYS A 469 8.29 -16.40 -27.22
N THR A 470 9.37 -15.62 -27.25
CA THR A 470 9.32 -14.14 -27.19
C THR A 470 8.44 -13.54 -28.29
N SER A 471 8.39 -14.15 -29.47
CA SER A 471 7.53 -13.71 -30.59
C SER A 471 6.02 -13.80 -30.29
N LEU A 472 5.61 -14.61 -29.30
CA LEU A 472 4.23 -14.77 -28.89
C LEU A 472 3.86 -13.88 -27.69
N LYS A 473 4.83 -13.23 -27.03
CA LYS A 473 4.60 -12.28 -25.92
C LYS A 473 4.18 -10.91 -26.44
N THR A 474 3.07 -10.87 -27.17
CA THR A 474 2.49 -9.65 -27.77
C THR A 474 1.33 -9.12 -26.94
N GLU A 475 0.93 -7.87 -27.18
CA GLU A 475 -0.23 -7.27 -26.50
C GLU A 475 -1.54 -8.03 -26.80
N ALA A 476 -1.69 -8.60 -27.99
CA ALA A 476 -2.87 -9.40 -28.35
C ALA A 476 -3.03 -10.69 -27.51
N ASN A 477 -1.89 -11.25 -27.06
CA ASN A 477 -1.83 -12.43 -26.21
C ASN A 477 -1.77 -12.07 -24.71
N ARG A 478 -1.74 -10.78 -24.36
CA ARG A 478 -1.64 -10.32 -22.96
C ARG A 478 -2.99 -10.46 -22.25
N ILE A 479 -2.94 -10.91 -21.00
CA ILE A 479 -4.11 -10.95 -20.11
C ILE A 479 -4.04 -9.77 -19.14
N HIS A 480 -5.02 -8.87 -19.23
CA HIS A 480 -5.11 -7.68 -18.39
C HIS A 480 -5.82 -7.95 -17.06
N GLY A 481 -5.51 -7.13 -16.04
CA GLY A 481 -6.13 -7.22 -14.71
C GLY A 481 -5.47 -8.23 -13.76
N CYS A 482 -4.33 -8.80 -14.16
CA CYS A 482 -3.46 -9.61 -13.32
C CYS A 482 -2.45 -8.73 -12.55
N LEU A 483 -2.01 -9.20 -11.36
CA LEU A 483 -0.92 -8.56 -10.61
C LEU A 483 0.44 -8.75 -11.31
N ALA A 484 0.62 -9.91 -11.93
CA ALA A 484 1.78 -10.27 -12.73
C ALA A 484 1.44 -10.11 -14.22
N MET A 485 2.43 -9.89 -15.08
CA MET A 485 2.22 -9.97 -16.53
C MET A 485 1.99 -11.43 -16.92
N VAL A 486 0.95 -11.66 -17.70
CA VAL A 486 0.59 -13.00 -18.19
C VAL A 486 0.32 -12.92 -19.69
N TRP A 487 0.89 -13.85 -20.43
CA TRP A 487 0.61 -14.07 -21.84
C TRP A 487 0.05 -15.47 -22.05
N LEU A 488 -0.92 -15.61 -22.94
CA LEU A 488 -1.53 -16.89 -23.30
C LEU A 488 -1.84 -16.89 -24.79
N HIS A 489 -1.41 -17.94 -25.46
CA HIS A 489 -1.65 -18.20 -26.86
C HIS A 489 -2.21 -19.60 -27.05
N SER A 490 -3.19 -19.75 -27.95
CA SER A 490 -3.81 -21.03 -28.26
C SER A 490 -3.46 -21.47 -29.69
N THR A 491 -3.37 -22.78 -29.92
CA THR A 491 -3.33 -23.36 -31.26
C THR A 491 -4.25 -24.58 -31.34
N VAL A 492 -4.87 -24.82 -32.48
CA VAL A 492 -5.75 -25.98 -32.70
C VAL A 492 -5.08 -26.94 -33.68
N ARG A 493 -4.99 -28.22 -33.31
CA ARG A 493 -4.42 -29.30 -34.15
C ARG A 493 -5.20 -30.58 -33.90
N ASP A 494 -5.57 -31.27 -34.96
CA ASP A 494 -6.29 -32.57 -34.91
C ASP A 494 -7.55 -32.54 -34.02
N GLY A 495 -8.33 -31.44 -34.10
CA GLY A 495 -9.56 -31.26 -33.32
C GLY A 495 -9.35 -31.00 -31.83
N ARG A 496 -8.11 -30.70 -31.40
CA ARG A 496 -7.73 -30.44 -30.01
C ARG A 496 -7.08 -29.08 -29.88
N ILE A 497 -7.30 -28.42 -28.75
CA ILE A 497 -6.71 -27.11 -28.45
C ILE A 497 -5.49 -27.26 -27.53
N TYR A 498 -4.45 -26.48 -27.84
CA TYR A 498 -3.21 -26.43 -27.09
C TYR A 498 -2.90 -25.01 -26.65
N PHE A 499 -2.42 -24.86 -25.42
CA PHE A 499 -2.11 -23.57 -24.80
C PHE A 499 -0.62 -23.44 -24.52
N GLU A 500 -0.04 -22.31 -24.93
CA GLU A 500 1.30 -21.85 -24.53
C GLU A 500 1.10 -20.56 -23.74
N ALA A 501 1.55 -20.53 -22.49
CA ALA A 501 1.38 -19.38 -21.61
C ALA A 501 2.58 -19.22 -20.69
N ASP A 502 2.83 -17.98 -20.26
CA ASP A 502 3.97 -17.63 -19.42
C ASP A 502 3.66 -16.38 -18.58
N SER A 503 4.42 -16.19 -17.51
CA SER A 503 4.28 -15.05 -16.61
C SER A 503 5.63 -14.61 -16.06
N ASP A 504 5.74 -13.35 -15.68
CA ASP A 504 6.90 -12.79 -15.00
C ASP A 504 6.96 -13.13 -13.49
N ALA A 505 6.00 -13.88 -12.93
CA ALA A 505 5.97 -14.29 -11.52
C ALA A 505 5.85 -15.82 -11.36
N LEU A 506 6.67 -16.43 -10.48
CA LEU A 506 6.76 -17.90 -10.35
C LEU A 506 5.45 -18.57 -9.93
N ILE A 507 4.78 -18.04 -8.91
CA ILE A 507 3.48 -18.59 -8.47
C ILE A 507 2.43 -18.48 -9.59
N THR A 508 2.48 -17.42 -10.40
CA THR A 508 1.58 -17.29 -11.56
C THR A 508 1.93 -18.31 -12.64
N ARG A 509 3.22 -18.58 -12.88
CA ARG A 509 3.65 -19.69 -13.74
C ARG A 509 3.19 -21.04 -13.20
N GLY A 510 3.22 -21.26 -11.89
CA GLY A 510 2.66 -22.46 -11.26
C GLY A 510 1.17 -22.63 -11.53
N MET A 511 0.38 -21.56 -11.38
CA MET A 511 -1.05 -21.58 -11.74
C MET A 511 -1.24 -21.88 -13.23
N ILE A 512 -0.44 -21.29 -14.11
CA ILE A 512 -0.46 -21.58 -15.55
C ILE A 512 -0.14 -23.04 -15.82
N ALA A 513 0.87 -23.60 -15.16
CA ALA A 513 1.27 -25.00 -15.31
C ALA A 513 0.12 -25.94 -14.94
N LEU A 514 -0.59 -25.68 -13.83
CA LEU A 514 -1.79 -26.44 -13.46
C LEU A 514 -2.91 -26.30 -14.51
N LEU A 515 -3.20 -25.08 -14.98
CA LEU A 515 -4.23 -24.84 -15.99
C LEU A 515 -3.89 -25.54 -17.31
N ILE A 516 -2.63 -25.52 -17.74
CA ILE A 516 -2.16 -26.22 -18.93
C ILE A 516 -2.25 -27.73 -18.71
N ARG A 517 -1.80 -28.25 -17.57
CA ARG A 517 -1.91 -29.68 -17.25
C ARG A 517 -3.36 -30.15 -17.37
N LEU A 518 -4.32 -29.36 -16.87
CA LEU A 518 -5.74 -29.65 -16.97
C LEU A 518 -6.30 -29.59 -18.40
N THR A 519 -5.96 -28.55 -19.16
CA THR A 519 -6.72 -28.18 -20.39
C THR A 519 -6.00 -28.49 -21.71
N ASN A 520 -4.67 -28.62 -21.70
CA ASN A 520 -3.87 -28.77 -22.91
C ASN A 520 -4.13 -30.12 -23.60
N GLY A 521 -4.38 -30.09 -24.92
CA GLY A 521 -4.67 -31.28 -25.72
C GLY A 521 -6.11 -31.79 -25.61
N GLN A 522 -7.00 -31.09 -24.91
CA GLN A 522 -8.42 -31.48 -24.80
C GLN A 522 -9.22 -31.05 -26.04
N PRO A 523 -10.31 -31.75 -26.39
CA PRO A 523 -11.30 -31.23 -27.34
C PRO A 523 -11.88 -29.89 -26.83
N PRO A 524 -12.09 -28.87 -27.68
CA PRO A 524 -12.64 -27.59 -27.23
C PRO A 524 -13.99 -27.76 -26.53
N ARG A 525 -14.89 -28.59 -27.06
CA ARG A 525 -16.14 -28.99 -26.41
C ARG A 525 -15.99 -29.49 -24.98
N SER A 526 -14.98 -30.32 -24.68
CA SER A 526 -14.76 -30.84 -23.33
C SER A 526 -14.37 -29.75 -22.34
N ILE A 527 -13.64 -28.73 -22.80
CA ILE A 527 -13.31 -27.54 -22.00
C ILE A 527 -14.57 -26.71 -21.74
N LEU A 528 -15.42 -26.53 -22.76
CA LEU A 528 -16.66 -25.75 -22.65
C LEU A 528 -17.70 -26.41 -21.73
N GLU A 529 -17.78 -27.74 -21.74
CA GLU A 529 -18.69 -28.53 -20.91
C GLU A 529 -18.19 -28.70 -19.47
N THR A 530 -16.93 -28.34 -19.18
CA THR A 530 -16.34 -28.45 -17.83
C THR A 530 -16.39 -27.11 -17.10
N ASP A 531 -16.93 -27.10 -15.88
CA ASP A 531 -16.80 -25.96 -14.97
C ASP A 531 -15.36 -25.90 -14.40
N LEU A 532 -14.47 -25.24 -15.13
CA LEU A 532 -13.08 -25.07 -14.72
C LEU A 532 -12.92 -24.25 -13.44
N VAL A 533 -13.88 -23.35 -13.12
CA VAL A 533 -13.82 -22.53 -11.91
C VAL A 533 -14.06 -23.40 -10.68
N ALA A 534 -15.12 -24.22 -10.71
CA ALA A 534 -15.39 -25.19 -9.66
C ALA A 534 -14.23 -26.19 -9.51
N LEU A 535 -13.67 -26.66 -10.63
CA LEU A 535 -12.57 -27.61 -10.62
C LEU A 535 -11.30 -27.06 -9.94
N ILE A 536 -10.96 -25.80 -10.23
CA ILE A 536 -9.82 -25.11 -9.61
C ILE A 536 -10.06 -24.83 -8.13
N HIS A 537 -11.32 -24.57 -7.74
CA HIS A 537 -11.70 -24.45 -6.34
C HIS A 537 -11.51 -25.78 -5.59
N ASP A 538 -11.90 -26.90 -6.20
CA ASP A 538 -11.75 -28.24 -5.61
C ASP A 538 -10.28 -28.62 -5.42
N VAL A 539 -9.40 -28.20 -6.34
CA VAL A 539 -7.92 -28.35 -6.19
C VAL A 539 -7.36 -27.46 -5.05
N GLY A 540 -8.18 -26.62 -4.43
CA GLY A 540 -7.77 -25.78 -3.31
C GLY A 540 -6.90 -24.59 -3.71
N LEU A 541 -6.64 -24.37 -5.00
CA LEU A 541 -5.76 -23.33 -5.51
C LEU A 541 -6.12 -21.91 -5.02
N PRO A 542 -7.41 -21.51 -4.90
CA PRO A 542 -7.77 -20.22 -4.33
C PRO A 542 -7.32 -20.04 -2.86
N SER A 543 -7.16 -21.10 -2.09
CA SER A 543 -6.67 -21.00 -0.71
C SER A 543 -5.15 -20.74 -0.64
N LEU A 544 -4.43 -21.07 -1.72
CA LEU A 544 -2.98 -20.98 -1.81
C LEU A 544 -2.49 -19.63 -2.36
N ILE A 545 -3.42 -18.77 -2.83
CA ILE A 545 -3.09 -17.51 -3.52
C ILE A 545 -3.84 -16.30 -2.95
N THR A 546 -3.24 -15.12 -3.08
CA THR A 546 -3.83 -13.86 -2.62
C THR A 546 -5.10 -13.49 -3.38
N ALA A 547 -5.99 -12.69 -2.77
CA ALA A 547 -7.23 -12.24 -3.40
C ALA A 547 -7.02 -11.56 -4.78
N ARG A 548 -5.92 -10.82 -4.96
CA ARG A 548 -5.59 -10.21 -6.27
C ARG A 548 -5.14 -11.23 -7.31
N ARG A 549 -4.47 -12.31 -6.91
CA ARG A 549 -4.12 -13.42 -7.83
C ARG A 549 -5.33 -14.26 -8.20
N LYS A 550 -6.35 -14.37 -7.34
CA LYS A 550 -7.64 -14.97 -7.70
C LYS A 550 -8.28 -14.26 -8.89
N ASN A 551 -8.22 -12.92 -8.94
CA ASN A 551 -8.71 -12.16 -10.09
C ASN A 551 -7.93 -12.52 -11.37
N GLY A 552 -6.61 -12.61 -11.29
CA GLY A 552 -5.78 -13.02 -12.43
C GLY A 552 -6.08 -14.44 -12.91
N LEU A 553 -6.24 -15.38 -11.98
CA LEU A 553 -6.67 -16.76 -12.26
C LEU A 553 -8.01 -16.82 -12.98
N ASN A 554 -9.01 -16.05 -12.51
CA ASN A 554 -10.31 -15.95 -13.17
C ASN A 554 -10.18 -15.40 -14.60
N ARG A 555 -9.31 -14.40 -14.83
CA ARG A 555 -9.05 -13.88 -16.19
C ARG A 555 -8.38 -14.90 -17.10
N MET A 556 -7.47 -15.73 -16.57
CA MET A 556 -6.88 -16.84 -17.32
C MET A 556 -7.94 -17.87 -17.72
N LEU A 557 -8.82 -18.25 -16.79
CA LEU A 557 -9.93 -19.16 -17.05
C LEU A 557 -10.90 -18.61 -18.11
N GLU A 558 -11.29 -17.34 -17.99
CA GLU A 558 -12.12 -16.64 -18.98
C GLU A 558 -11.46 -16.64 -20.38
N ARG A 559 -10.14 -16.46 -20.44
CA ARG A 559 -9.40 -16.48 -21.70
C ARG A 559 -9.38 -17.88 -22.31
N ILE A 560 -9.05 -18.91 -21.51
CA ILE A 560 -9.07 -20.32 -21.95
C ILE A 560 -10.45 -20.70 -22.52
N HIS A 561 -11.52 -20.36 -21.81
CA HIS A 561 -12.89 -20.66 -22.25
C HIS A 561 -13.23 -19.96 -23.58
N ARG A 562 -12.80 -18.70 -23.74
CA ARG A 562 -12.99 -17.95 -24.99
C ARG A 562 -12.24 -18.57 -26.17
N GLU A 563 -10.99 -18.97 -25.97
CA GLU A 563 -10.18 -19.62 -26.99
C GLU A 563 -10.79 -20.98 -27.39
N ALA A 564 -11.31 -21.75 -26.43
CA ALA A 564 -12.04 -22.99 -26.72
C ALA A 564 -13.33 -22.74 -27.51
N LEU A 565 -14.09 -21.68 -27.18
CA LEU A 565 -15.29 -21.31 -27.93
C LEU A 565 -14.99 -20.95 -29.39
N MET A 566 -13.90 -20.21 -29.61
CA MET A 566 -13.43 -19.88 -30.96
C MET A 566 -12.98 -21.13 -31.72
N ALA A 567 -12.28 -22.06 -31.06
CA ALA A 567 -11.80 -23.30 -31.65
C ALA A 567 -12.92 -24.30 -32.02
N GLU A 568 -14.01 -24.37 -31.26
CA GLU A 568 -15.18 -25.22 -31.57
C GLU A 568 -15.98 -24.69 -32.78
N SER A 569 -15.81 -23.41 -33.12
CA SER A 569 -16.51 -22.75 -34.23
C SER A 569 -15.79 -22.89 -35.58
N ILE A 570 -14.64 -23.57 -35.61
CA ILE A 570 -13.78 -23.83 -36.78
C ILE A 570 -13.87 -25.32 -37.13
#